data_AF-A0A7C3QIQ6-F1
#
_entry.id   AF-A0A7C3QIQ6-F1
#
_cell.length_a   1.000
_cell.length_b   1.000
_cell.length_c   1.000
_cell.angle_alpha   90.00
_cell.angle_beta   90.00
_cell.angle_gamma   90.00
#
_symmetry.space_group_name_H-M   'P 1'
#
loop_
_entity.id
_entity.type
_entity.pdbx_description
1 polymer ?
#
loop_
_entity_poly.entity_id
_entity_poly.type
_entity_poly.pdbx_seq_one_letter_code
_entity_poly.pdbx_strand_id
1 'polypeptide(L)' 'MPDTVILIANGDLRLSANQECWAAQQRAEEAVMAAIRREGREVRRGHPFLPEKGHGFI' A
#
# COMPACT_ATOMS: atom_id res chain seq x y z
N MET A 1 -17.33 -15.45 6.59
CA MET A 1 -15.99 -14.82 6.66
C MET A 1 -16.21 -13.33 6.49
N PRO A 2 -15.65 -12.45 7.34
CA PRO A 2 -15.71 -11.01 7.06
C PRO A 2 -14.99 -10.75 5.73
N ASP A 3 -15.57 -9.92 4.87
CA ASP A 3 -14.96 -9.56 3.58
C ASP A 3 -13.61 -8.86 3.82
N THR A 4 -12.54 -9.45 3.27
CA THR A 4 -11.18 -8.89 3.36
C THR A 4 -11.10 -7.61 2.55
N VAL A 5 -10.63 -6.53 3.18
CA VAL A 5 -10.35 -5.26 2.50
C VAL A 5 -9.05 -5.39 1.69
N ILE A 6 -9.08 -4.95 0.43
CA ILE A 6 -7.90 -4.92 -0.43
C ILE A 6 -7.41 -3.48 -0.57
N LEU A 7 -6.19 -3.21 -0.11
CA LEU A 7 -5.55 -1.91 -0.28
C LEU A 7 -4.84 -1.86 -1.65
N ILE A 8 -5.17 -0.84 -2.43
CA ILE A 8 -4.55 -0.55 -3.73
C ILE A 8 -3.87 0.81 -3.66
N ALA A 9 -2.56 0.84 -3.89
CA ALA A 9 -1.81 2.07 -4.09
C ALA A 9 -1.50 2.26 -5.58
N ASN A 10 -1.86 3.42 -6.15
CA ASN A 10 -1.51 3.82 -7.50
C ASN A 10 -0.44 4.92 -7.47
N GLY A 11 0.46 4.92 -8.45
CA GLY A 11 1.61 5.82 -8.49
C GLY A 11 1.47 6.95 -9.51
N ASP A 12 2.51 7.78 -9.55
CA ASP A 12 2.82 8.72 -10.63
C ASP A 12 3.37 7.95 -11.86
N LEU A 13 3.32 8.57 -13.04
CA LEU A 13 3.92 8.00 -14.25
C LEU A 13 5.46 7.99 -14.22
N ARG A 14 6.07 8.83 -13.36
CA ARG A 14 7.53 8.94 -13.20
C ARG A 14 8.02 7.97 -12.14
N LEU A 15 8.92 7.07 -12.54
CA LEU A 15 9.56 6.10 -11.65
C LEU A 15 10.24 6.76 -10.45
N SER A 16 10.98 7.86 -10.66
CA SER A 16 11.71 8.56 -9.60
C SER A 16 10.77 9.11 -8.52
N ALA A 17 9.64 9.70 -8.92
CA ALA A 17 8.65 10.21 -7.97
C ALA A 17 8.09 9.09 -7.08
N ASN A 18 7.80 7.92 -7.68
CA ASN A 18 7.32 6.75 -6.95
C ASN A 18 8.37 6.17 -5.99
N GLN A 19 9.63 6.14 -6.39
CA GLN A 19 10.74 5.70 -5.54
C GLN A 19 10.94 6.64 -4.36
N GLU A 20 10.93 7.96 -4.60
CA GLU A 20 11.08 8.98 -3.55
C GLU A 20 9.94 8.94 -2.54
N CYS A 21 8.70 8.81 -3.00
CA CYS A 21 7.53 8.84 -2.12
C CYS A 21 7.23 7.50 -1.43
N TRP A 22 7.91 6.42 -1.82
CA TRP A 22 7.60 5.07 -1.34
C TRP A 22 7.63 4.92 0.18
N ALA A 23 8.61 5.53 0.85
CA ALA A 23 8.69 5.47 2.32
C ALA A 23 7.49 6.18 2.99
N ALA A 24 6.98 7.26 2.39
CA ALA A 24 5.79 7.96 2.88
C ALA A 24 4.53 7.12 2.64
N GLN A 25 4.42 6.48 1.46
CA GLN A 25 3.33 5.57 1.14
C GLN A 25 3.22 4.42 2.14
N GLN A 26 4.33 3.75 2.47
CA GLN A 26 4.33 2.66 3.45
C GLN A 26 3.80 3.09 4.83
N ARG A 27 4.21 4.28 5.32
CA ARG A 27 3.69 4.82 6.59
C ARG A 27 2.19 5.10 6.53
N ALA A 28 1.71 5.64 5.43
CA ALA A 28 0.28 5.90 5.22
C ALA A 28 -0.52 4.59 5.17
N GLU A 29 -0.02 3.59 4.42
CA GLU A 29 -0.64 2.27 4.35
C GLU A 29 -0.69 1.58 5.70
N GLU A 30 0.40 1.61 6.48
CA GLU A 30 0.44 1.00 7.81
C GLU A 30 -0.61 1.62 8.75
N ALA A 31 -0.73 2.96 8.76
CA ALA A 31 -1.72 3.66 9.58
C ALA A 31 -3.16 3.29 9.17
N VAL A 32 -3.45 3.27 7.87
CA VAL A 32 -4.78 2.89 7.35
C VAL A 32 -5.09 1.43 7.64
N MET A 33 -4.14 0.52 7.40
CA MET A 33 -4.33 -0.90 7.67
C MET A 33 -4.52 -1.18 9.16
N ALA A 34 -3.79 -0.49 10.04
CA ALA A 34 -3.99 -0.57 11.48
C ALA A 34 -5.40 -0.10 11.90
N ALA A 35 -5.88 1.00 11.32
CA ALA A 35 -7.24 1.48 11.55
C ALA A 35 -8.29 0.43 11.13
N ILE A 36 -8.16 -0.14 9.93
CA ILE A 36 -9.08 -1.18 9.43
C ILE A 36 -9.11 -2.41 10.35
N ARG A 37 -7.93 -2.86 10.82
CA ARG A 37 -7.82 -3.98 11.76
C ARG A 37 -8.51 -3.70 13.09
N ARG A 38 -8.43 -2.46 13.58
CA ARG A 38 -9.11 -2.02 14.81
C ARG A 38 -10.64 -2.05 14.68
N GLU A 39 -11.17 -1.84 13.47
CA GLU A 39 -12.60 -2.01 13.15
C GLU A 39 -13.00 -3.49 12.95
N GLY A 40 -12.14 -4.45 13.30
CA GLY A 40 -12.44 -5.88 13.23
C GLY A 40 -12.42 -6.49 11.83
N ARG A 41 -11.76 -5.83 10.87
CA ARG A 41 -11.64 -6.31 9.48
C ARG A 41 -10.23 -6.74 9.13
N GLU A 42 -10.14 -7.77 8.28
CA GLU A 42 -8.89 -8.13 7.63
C GLU A 42 -8.56 -7.15 6.50
N VAL A 43 -7.28 -6.89 6.31
CA VAL A 43 -6.78 -6.05 5.22
C VAL A 43 -5.44 -6.56 4.70
N ARG A 44 -5.30 -6.61 3.38
CA ARG A 44 -4.06 -6.95 2.67
C ARG A 44 -3.82 -6.04 1.48
N ARG A 45 -2.57 -5.87 1.08
CA ARG A 45 -2.23 -5.22 -0.19
C ARG A 45 -2.68 -6.08 -1.37
N GLY A 46 -3.20 -5.44 -2.42
CA GLY A 46 -3.57 -6.11 -3.67
C GLY A 46 -2.38 -6.44 -4.57
N HIS A 47 -1.23 -5.82 -4.32
CA HIS A 47 -0.02 -5.97 -5.14
C HIS A 47 1.25 -5.90 -4.28
N PRO A 48 2.33 -6.60 -4.69
CA PRO A 48 3.58 -6.64 -3.95
C PRO A 48 4.41 -5.37 -4.16
N PHE A 49 5.40 -5.17 -3.29
CA PHE A 49 6.55 -4.33 -3.61
C PHE A 49 7.36 -4.97 -4.74
N LEU A 50 7.84 -4.17 -5.69
CA LEU A 50 8.66 -4.60 -6.82
C LEU A 50 10.10 -4.10 -6.62
N PRO A 51 11.05 -4.95 -6.18
CA PRO A 51 12.43 -4.54 -5.90
C PRO A 51 13.12 -3.87 -7.09
N GLU A 52 12.81 -4.33 -8.30
CA GLU A 52 13.34 -3.78 -9.54
C GLU A 52 12.85 -2.35 -9.83
N LYS A 53 11.68 -1.97 -9.30
CA LYS A 53 11.15 -0.60 -9.42
C LYS A 53 11.43 0.25 -8.18
N GLY A 54 11.73 -0.37 -7.04
CA GLY A 54 11.94 0.34 -5.78
C GLY A 54 10.64 0.89 -5.17
N HIS A 55 9.48 0.41 -5.61
CA HIS A 55 8.19 0.77 -5.06
C HIS A 55 7.15 -0.34 -5.28
N GLY A 56 6.01 -0.22 -4.63
CA GLY A 56 4.87 -1.11 -4.81
C GLY A 56 3.64 -0.44 -5.42
N PHE A 57 3.75 0.71 -6.10
CA PHE A 57 2.61 1.26 -6.85
C PHE A 57 2.26 0.46 -8.11
N ILE A 58 0.96 0.45 -8.48
CA ILE A 58 0.51 0.19 -9.86
C ILE A 58 0.82 1.41 -10.72
#